data_AF-A0A2V5PT00-F1
#
_entry.id   AF-A0A2V5PT00-F1
#
_cell.length_a   1.000
_cell.length_b   1.000
_cell.length_c   1.000
_cell.angle_alpha   90.00
_cell.angle_beta   90.00
_cell.angle_gamma   90.00
#
_symmetry.space_group_name_H-M   'P 1'
#
loop_
_entity.id
_entity.type
_entity.pdbx_description
1 polymer ?
#
loop_
_entity_poly.entity_id
_entity_poly.type
_entity_poly.pdbx_seq_one_letter_code
_entity_poly.pdbx_strand_id
1 'polypeptide(L)'
;MAIPCPACGKPNELDGGHDCARCGCDLSMLRAIVASAVAHLGRAKEQLRQRDWSAALAHAERSWELLHTPHSARVACLAAAAMGDPAGLARWRFWSDHGKSFHPSRMSATAPSKRSLTGDFGPNK
;
A
#
# COMPACT_ATOMS: atom_id res chain seq x y z
N MET A 1 -5.29 -2.14 15.41
CA MET A 1 -4.46 -2.87 14.42
C MET A 1 -3.54 -3.82 15.18
N ALA A 2 -3.28 -5.02 14.68
CA ALA A 2 -2.32 -5.94 15.30
C ALA A 2 -1.12 -6.16 14.38
N ILE A 3 0.07 -6.25 14.94
CA ILE A 3 1.30 -6.64 14.23
C ILE A 3 1.68 -8.08 14.60
N PRO A 4 1.86 -8.98 13.62
CA PRO A 4 2.32 -10.32 13.91
C PRO A 4 3.80 -10.27 14.31
N CYS A 5 4.16 -10.94 15.39
CA CYS A 5 5.56 -11.12 15.74
C CYS A 5 6.23 -12.00 14.67
N PRO A 6 7.38 -11.59 14.08
CA PRO A 6 8.05 -12.38 13.06
C PRO A 6 8.65 -13.69 13.63
N ALA A 7 8.95 -13.73 14.92
CA ALA A 7 9.53 -14.91 15.56
C ALA A 7 8.47 -15.96 15.95
N CYS A 8 7.35 -15.56 16.56
CA CYS A 8 6.34 -16.52 17.06
C CYS A 8 4.99 -16.48 16.33
N GLY A 9 4.82 -15.56 15.37
CA GLY A 9 3.60 -15.39 14.57
C GLY A 9 2.39 -14.85 15.33
N LYS A 10 2.49 -14.64 16.66
CA LYS A 10 1.36 -14.19 17.47
C LYS A 10 1.10 -12.69 17.28
N PRO A 11 -0.18 -12.28 17.29
CA PRO A 11 -0.54 -10.87 17.18
C PRO A 11 -0.10 -10.12 18.43
N ASN A 12 0.43 -8.91 18.25
CA ASN A 12 0.71 -7.96 19.31
C ASN A 12 -0.05 -6.66 19.00
N GLU A 13 -0.54 -6.00 20.05
CA GLU A 13 -1.18 -4.69 19.92
C GLU A 13 -0.20 -3.68 19.36
N LEU A 14 -0.63 -2.80 18.45
CA LEU A 14 0.22 -1.81 17.80
C LEU A 14 0.76 -0.73 18.76
N ASP A 15 0.00 -0.40 19.80
CA ASP A 15 0.36 0.63 20.79
C ASP A 15 0.98 0.01 22.07
N GLY A 16 1.27 -1.29 22.04
CA GLY A 16 1.91 -2.01 23.14
C GLY A 16 3.43 -1.79 23.21
N GLY A 17 4.06 -2.48 24.17
CA GLY A 17 5.51 -2.39 24.43
C GLY A 17 6.40 -2.74 23.23
N HIS A 18 7.67 -2.33 23.33
CA HIS A 18 8.69 -2.53 22.29
C HIS A 18 8.85 -4.01 21.92
N ASP A 19 8.78 -4.91 22.90
CA ASP A 19 8.99 -6.33 22.70
C ASP A 19 7.68 -7.11 22.56
N CYS A 20 7.77 -8.27 21.91
CA CYS A 20 6.68 -9.22 21.88
C CYS A 20 6.41 -9.77 23.29
N ALA A 21 5.18 -9.62 23.77
CA ALA A 21 4.76 -10.08 25.10
C ALA A 21 4.89 -11.60 25.32
N ARG A 22 5.08 -12.39 24.24
CA ARG A 22 5.21 -13.85 24.31
C ARG A 22 6.65 -14.35 24.24
N CYS A 23 7.47 -13.79 23.35
CA CYS A 23 8.80 -14.32 23.09
C CYS A 23 9.94 -13.31 23.29
N GLY A 24 9.65 -12.05 23.66
CA GLY A 24 10.67 -11.03 23.89
C GLY A 24 11.37 -10.51 22.64
N CYS A 25 10.89 -10.87 21.44
CA CYS A 25 11.42 -10.34 20.18
C CYS A 25 11.11 -8.84 20.07
N ASP A 26 12.13 -8.02 19.79
CA ASP A 26 11.96 -6.58 19.54
C ASP A 26 11.09 -6.33 18.31
N LEU A 27 10.02 -5.54 18.50
CA LEU A 27 9.06 -5.13 17.48
C LEU A 27 9.17 -3.64 17.15
N SER A 28 10.11 -2.90 17.74
CA SER A 28 10.23 -1.44 17.62
C SER A 28 10.28 -0.96 16.18
N MET A 29 11.07 -1.62 15.33
CA MET A 29 11.18 -1.26 13.92
C MET A 29 9.87 -1.49 13.16
N LEU A 30 9.17 -2.62 13.42
CA LEU A 30 7.88 -2.89 12.80
C LEU A 30 6.83 -1.85 13.21
N ARG A 31 6.82 -1.47 14.49
CA ARG A 31 5.96 -0.39 15.00
C ARG A 31 6.26 0.94 14.33
N ALA A 32 7.54 1.28 14.18
CA ALA A 32 7.97 2.51 13.52
C ALA A 32 7.53 2.56 12.04
N ILE A 33 7.67 1.44 11.31
CA ILE A 33 7.19 1.31 9.92
C ILE A 33 5.68 1.55 9.86
N VAL A 34 4.91 0.93 10.75
CA VAL A 34 3.45 1.11 10.78
C VAL A 34 3.08 2.56 11.11
N ALA A 35 3.70 3.14 12.13
CA ALA A 35 3.46 4.53 12.51
C ALA A 35 3.76 5.50 11.36
N SER A 36 4.88 5.28 10.64
CA SER A 36 5.25 6.07 9.46
C SER A 36 4.22 5.93 8.34
N ALA A 37 3.77 4.72 8.05
CA ALA A 37 2.76 4.47 7.02
C ALA A 37 1.42 5.15 7.34
N VAL A 38 1.00 5.12 8.61
CA VAL A 38 -0.21 5.81 9.10
C VAL A 38 -0.04 7.33 9.00
N ALA A 39 1.12 7.87 9.39
CA ALA A 39 1.41 9.29 9.30
C ALA A 39 1.37 9.78 7.83
N HIS A 40 1.98 9.03 6.91
CA HIS A 40 1.94 9.33 5.48
C HIS A 40 0.50 9.29 4.94
N LEU A 41 -0.31 8.30 5.30
CA LEU A 41 -1.71 8.24 4.90
C LEU A 41 -2.52 9.43 5.46
N GLY A 42 -2.26 9.82 6.70
CA GLY A 42 -2.87 11.00 7.32
C GLY A 42 -2.56 12.28 6.54
N ARG A 43 -1.29 12.51 6.19
CA ARG A 43 -0.87 13.64 5.36
C ARG A 43 -1.46 13.60 3.96
N ALA A 44 -1.51 12.42 3.32
CA ALA A 44 -2.10 12.27 2.00
C ALA A 44 -3.58 12.68 1.97
N LYS A 45 -4.34 12.26 2.99
CA LYS A 45 -5.75 12.66 3.15
C LYS A 45 -5.91 14.16 3.38
N GLU A 46 -5.00 14.77 4.13
CA GLU A 46 -5.04 16.21 4.37
C GLU A 46 -4.75 16.99 3.08
N GLN A 47 -3.72 16.60 2.33
CA GLN A 47 -3.40 17.20 1.03
C GLN A 47 -4.56 17.05 0.01
N LEU A 48 -5.29 15.93 0.03
CA LEU A 48 -6.52 15.79 -0.77
C LEU A 48 -7.57 16.86 -0.41
N ARG A 49 -7.77 17.17 0.88
CA ARG A 49 -8.73 18.21 1.29
C ARG A 49 -8.27 19.59 0.84
N GLN A 50 -6.97 19.82 0.84
CA GLN A 50 -6.34 21.07 0.42
C GLN A 50 -6.21 21.20 -1.10
N ARG A 51 -6.62 20.17 -1.86
CA ARG A 51 -6.51 20.10 -3.32
C ARG A 51 -5.08 20.08 -3.87
N ASP A 52 -4.11 19.72 -3.03
CA ASP A 52 -2.75 19.44 -3.45
C ASP A 52 -2.65 17.95 -3.86
N TRP A 53 -3.04 17.69 -5.09
CA TRP A 53 -3.16 16.33 -5.61
C TRP A 53 -1.82 15.62 -5.75
N SER A 54 -0.76 16.35 -6.10
CA SER A 54 0.57 15.77 -6.30
C SER A 54 1.19 15.37 -4.95
N ALA A 55 1.08 16.21 -3.92
CA ALA A 55 1.53 15.86 -2.58
C ALA A 55 0.68 14.74 -1.97
N ALA A 56 -0.64 14.75 -2.23
CA ALA A 56 -1.53 13.67 -1.83
C ALA A 56 -1.10 12.33 -2.43
N LEU A 57 -0.82 12.30 -3.73
CA LEU A 57 -0.34 11.09 -4.41
C LEU A 57 0.99 10.63 -3.80
N ALA A 58 1.99 11.51 -3.70
CA ALA A 58 3.31 11.15 -3.18
C ALA A 58 3.26 10.56 -1.76
N HIS A 59 2.43 11.12 -0.87
CA HIS A 59 2.26 10.57 0.47
C HIS A 59 1.47 9.26 0.49
N ALA A 60 0.48 9.09 -0.38
CA ALA A 60 -0.25 7.84 -0.51
C ALA A 60 0.67 6.70 -1.01
N GLU A 61 1.56 6.99 -1.97
CA GLU A 61 2.55 6.04 -2.48
C GLU A 61 3.51 5.58 -1.39
N ARG A 62 4.08 6.51 -0.61
CA ARG A 62 4.94 6.13 0.51
C ARG A 62 4.22 5.26 1.54
N SER A 63 2.97 5.58 1.85
CA SER A 63 2.15 4.76 2.76
C SER A 63 1.91 3.36 2.18
N TRP A 64 1.68 3.27 0.87
CA TRP A 64 1.51 2.00 0.16
C TRP A 64 2.80 1.17 0.17
N GLU A 65 3.96 1.76 -0.09
CA GLU A 65 5.25 1.04 -0.07
C GLU A 65 5.52 0.37 1.28
N LEU A 66 5.11 1.00 2.38
CA LEU A 66 5.33 0.51 3.73
C LEU A 66 4.35 -0.61 4.15
N LEU A 67 3.06 -0.48 3.84
CA LEU A 67 2.02 -1.39 4.36
C LEU A 67 1.06 -1.98 3.33
N HIS A 68 1.13 -1.55 2.07
CA HIS A 68 0.31 -2.06 0.97
C HIS A 68 -1.19 -2.10 1.30
N THR A 69 -1.69 -1.03 1.92
CA THR A 69 -3.10 -0.99 2.35
C THR A 69 -4.02 -0.51 1.22
N PRO A 70 -5.21 -1.12 1.04
CA PRO A 70 -6.20 -0.64 0.06
C PRO A 70 -6.64 0.82 0.30
N HIS A 71 -6.42 1.34 1.50
CA HIS A 71 -6.73 2.72 1.83
C HIS A 71 -5.73 3.69 1.20
N SER A 72 -4.43 3.36 1.24
CA SER A 72 -3.39 4.13 0.55
C SER A 72 -3.60 4.12 -0.96
N ALA A 73 -3.94 2.96 -1.54
CA ALA A 73 -4.27 2.86 -2.97
C ALA A 73 -5.50 3.68 -3.37
N ARG A 74 -6.55 3.72 -2.55
CA ARG A 74 -7.73 4.57 -2.80
C ARG A 74 -7.39 6.05 -2.83
N VAL A 75 -6.57 6.51 -1.90
CA VAL A 75 -6.12 7.91 -1.85
C VAL A 75 -5.28 8.25 -3.10
N ALA A 76 -4.36 7.36 -3.50
CA ALA A 76 -3.57 7.52 -4.72
C ALA A 76 -4.45 7.55 -5.99
N CYS A 77 -5.46 6.68 -6.06
CA CYS A 77 -6.44 6.62 -7.15
C CYS A 77 -7.23 7.93 -7.27
N LEU A 78 -7.71 8.49 -6.15
CA LEU A 78 -8.41 9.78 -6.13
C LEU A 78 -7.51 10.94 -6.56
N ALA A 79 -6.26 10.97 -6.10
CA ALA A 79 -5.30 11.98 -6.50
C ALA A 79 -5.00 11.91 -8.02
N ALA A 80 -4.75 10.71 -8.55
CA ALA A 80 -4.53 10.50 -9.99
C ALA A 80 -5.75 10.92 -10.83
N ALA A 81 -6.97 10.60 -10.38
CA ALA A 81 -8.20 11.04 -11.02
C ALA A 81 -8.31 12.59 -11.05
N ALA A 82 -8.00 13.25 -9.93
CA ALA A 82 -8.09 14.70 -9.82
C ALA A 82 -7.05 15.44 -10.68
N MET A 83 -5.89 14.82 -10.92
CA MET A 83 -4.87 15.34 -11.84
C MET A 83 -5.15 15.04 -13.32
N GLY A 84 -6.15 14.21 -13.63
CA GLY A 84 -6.39 13.74 -14.99
C GLY A 84 -5.28 12.82 -15.50
N ASP A 85 -4.66 12.01 -14.62
CA ASP A 85 -3.65 11.02 -14.97
C ASP A 85 -4.28 9.62 -15.19
N PRO A 86 -4.58 9.22 -16.44
CA PRO A 86 -5.20 7.93 -16.72
C PRO A 86 -4.28 6.74 -16.42
N ALA A 87 -2.96 6.91 -16.52
CA ALA A 87 -2.00 5.84 -16.24
C ALA A 87 -1.93 5.55 -14.74
N GLY A 88 -1.84 6.61 -13.92
CA GLY A 88 -1.95 6.51 -12.47
C GLY A 88 -3.29 5.92 -12.03
N LEU A 89 -4.39 6.33 -12.66
CA LEU A 89 -5.72 5.78 -12.37
C LEU A 89 -5.77 4.26 -12.62
N ALA A 90 -5.31 3.80 -13.79
CA ALA A 90 -5.27 2.39 -14.13
C ALA A 90 -4.38 1.58 -13.16
N ARG A 91 -3.23 2.13 -12.76
CA ARG A 91 -2.32 1.51 -11.79
C ARG A 91 -2.99 1.29 -10.43
N TRP A 92 -3.69 2.28 -9.91
CA TRP A 92 -4.20 2.25 -8.53
C TRP A 92 -5.59 1.64 -8.39
N ARG A 93 -6.41 1.64 -9.45
CA ARG A 93 -7.77 1.11 -9.48
C ARG A 93 -7.86 -0.35 -9.00
N PHE A 94 -6.95 -1.20 -9.45
CA PHE A 94 -6.95 -2.61 -9.07
C PHE A 94 -6.78 -2.80 -7.55
N TRP A 95 -5.89 -2.02 -6.95
CA TRP A 95 -5.57 -2.10 -5.52
C TRP A 95 -6.59 -1.39 -4.63
N SER A 96 -7.35 -0.43 -5.18
CA SER A 96 -8.39 0.29 -4.44
C SER A 96 -9.63 -0.58 -4.16
N ASP A 97 -9.97 -1.46 -5.10
CA ASP A 97 -11.23 -2.20 -5.11
C ASP A 97 -11.12 -3.55 -4.40
N HIS A 98 -9.89 -4.05 -4.17
CA HIS A 98 -9.64 -5.35 -3.54
C HIS A 98 -9.27 -5.18 -2.06
N GLY A 99 -10.28 -4.87 -1.25
CA GLY A 99 -10.18 -4.62 0.19
C GLY A 99 -9.89 -5.83 1.09
N LYS A 100 -9.52 -7.01 0.56
CA LYS A 100 -9.31 -8.22 1.36
C LYS A 100 -7.83 -8.58 1.50
N SER A 101 -7.30 -8.18 2.66
CA SER A 101 -6.21 -8.83 3.39
C SER A 101 -4.82 -8.83 2.72
N PHE A 102 -4.07 -7.75 2.94
CA PHE A 102 -2.61 -7.85 2.93
C PHE A 102 -2.18 -8.75 4.10
N HIS A 103 -1.70 -9.95 3.80
CA HIS A 103 -1.02 -10.84 4.75
C HIS A 103 0.47 -10.77 4.43
N PRO A 104 1.35 -10.43 5.40
CA PRO A 104 2.79 -10.22 5.13
C PRO A 104 3.51 -11.46 4.58
N SER A 105 2.89 -12.65 4.68
CA SER A 105 3.41 -13.92 4.16
C SER A 105 3.31 -14.08 2.64
N ARG A 106 2.72 -13.13 1.91
CA ARG A 106 2.49 -13.24 0.45
C ARG A 106 3.53 -12.51 -0.42
N MET A 107 4.65 -12.09 0.16
CA MET A 107 5.81 -11.57 -0.59
C MET A 107 6.52 -12.71 -1.34
N SER A 108 5.88 -13.27 -2.37
CA SER A 108 6.61 -13.76 -3.53
C SER A 108 6.57 -12.66 -4.57
N ALA A 109 7.76 -12.19 -4.94
CA ALA A 109 7.98 -11.16 -5.93
C ALA A 109 7.39 -11.61 -7.29
N THR A 110 6.20 -11.12 -7.60
CA THR A 110 5.73 -11.11 -8.97
C THR A 110 5.22 -9.70 -9.25
N ALA A 111 6.13 -8.85 -9.71
CA ALA A 111 5.75 -7.69 -10.51
C ALA A 111 4.75 -8.16 -11.58
N PRO A 112 3.69 -7.39 -11.90
CA PRO A 112 2.82 -7.74 -13.01
C PRO A 112 3.69 -7.87 -14.27
N SER A 113 3.87 -9.12 -14.70
CA SER A 113 4.59 -9.47 -15.91
C SER A 113 3.91 -8.74 -17.05
N LYS A 114 4.69 -7.96 -17.81
CA LYS A 114 4.26 -7.35 -19.06
C LYS A 114 3.74 -8.48 -19.95
N ARG A 115 2.42 -8.69 -20.00
CA ARG A 115 1.83 -9.44 -21.12
C ARG A 115 2.05 -8.56 -22.35
N SER A 116 3.12 -8.88 -23.08
CA SER A 116 3.30 -8.46 -24.47
C SER A 116 2.00 -8.72 -25.21
N LEU A 117 1.32 -7.65 -25.61
CA LEU A 117 0.34 -7.70 -26.69
C LEU A 117 1.16 -7.75 -27.99
N THR A 118 1.65 -8.95 -28.32
CA THR A 118 2.20 -9.27 -29.64
C THR A 118 1.54 -10.56 -30.12
N GLY A 119 0.84 -10.46 -31.25
CA GLY A 119 0.10 -11.53 -31.93
C GLY A 119 -1.35 -11.08 -32.12
N ASP A 120 -1.94 -11.01 -33.30
CA ASP A 120 -1.52 -11.41 -34.65
C ASP A 120 -2.51 -10.68 -35.58
N PHE A 121 -2.05 -9.76 -36.43
CA PHE A 121 -2.85 -9.28 -37.56
C PHE A 121 -2.41 -10.07 -38.79
N GLY A 122 -3.09 -11.19 -39.03
CA GLY A 122 -2.98 -11.94 -40.29
C GLY A 122 -3.50 -11.09 -41.47
N PRO A 123 -2.88 -11.15 -42.66
CA PRO A 123 -3.29 -10.34 -43.79
C PRO A 123 -4.58 -10.88 -44.42
N ASN A 124 -5.48 -9.96 -44.74
CA ASN A 124 -6.71 -10.19 -45.47
C ASN A 124 -6.38 -10.42 -46.97
N LYS A 125 -6.80 -11.55 -47.53
CA LYS A 125 -6.94 -11.79 -48.97
C LYS A 125 -8.19 -12.61 -49.22
#